data_AF-A0A974UWN4-F1
#
_entry.id   AF-A0A974UWN4-F1
#
_cell.length_a   1.000
_cell.length_b   1.000
_cell.length_c   1.000
_cell.angle_alpha   90.00
_cell.angle_beta   90.00
_cell.angle_gamma   90.00
#
_symmetry.space_group_name_H-M   'P 1'
#
loop_
_entity.id
_entity.type
_entity.pdbx_description
1 polymer ?
#
loop_
_entity_poly.entity_id
_entity_poly.type
_entity_poly.pdbx_seq_one_letter_code
_entity_poly.pdbx_strand_id
1 'polypeptide(L)'
;MGRHSLAEEPVPHPLDPPKRPQGRSETTGSHRIVAAKAPRRRIAKWPLACLGLVILVAVGVFGWNYADSVLNNRAEAQAATCTGTRTTVRVVVTPQIAQPVDTAAARWNSDLTQSHGACVHVDVESKPSADVLNALTGKTDVATIGGLPDGWIPESSYWITQLTNAKPALIGAPPMSIGSGKPADYPFVGLVGSSLGGPATDENQQRATQTFRAYLKEPAQLAAFAAAGIRAA
;
A
#
# COMPACT_ATOMS: atom_id res chain seq x y z
N MET A 1 122.05 -11.62 -12.07
CA MET A 1 121.64 -13.02 -11.85
C MET A 1 121.66 -13.31 -10.37
N GLY A 2 120.69 -14.09 -9.88
CA GLY A 2 120.72 -14.77 -8.57
C GLY A 2 120.40 -13.86 -7.38
N ARG A 3 119.16 -13.80 -6.87
CA ARG A 3 118.43 -14.85 -6.11
C ARG A 3 119.24 -15.37 -4.93
N HIS A 4 118.70 -15.59 -3.74
CA HIS A 4 117.51 -15.22 -2.97
C HIS A 4 117.87 -15.75 -1.58
N SER A 5 117.49 -15.06 -0.51
CA SER A 5 117.58 -15.63 0.85
C SER A 5 116.28 -15.34 1.57
N LEU A 6 115.76 -16.38 2.21
CA LEU A 6 114.55 -16.36 3.01
C LEU A 6 114.81 -15.78 4.41
N ALA A 7 113.77 -15.08 4.86
CA ALA A 7 113.22 -14.93 6.22
C ALA A 7 114.12 -14.56 7.41
N GLU A 8 113.74 -13.47 8.08
CA GLU A 8 113.76 -13.31 9.54
C GLU A 8 112.68 -12.26 9.93
N GLU A 9 111.87 -12.57 10.95
CA GLU A 9 110.93 -11.70 11.70
C GLU A 9 111.75 -10.67 12.57
N PRO A 10 111.25 -9.69 13.40
CA PRO A 10 109.93 -9.53 14.05
C PRO A 10 109.45 -8.08 14.47
N VAL A 11 108.32 -8.06 15.22
CA VAL A 11 107.72 -7.07 16.19
C VAL A 11 107.21 -5.68 15.73
N PRO A 12 105.99 -5.25 16.16
CA PRO A 12 105.43 -3.93 15.84
C PRO A 12 105.83 -2.81 16.81
N HIS A 13 105.94 -1.59 16.30
CA HIS A 13 106.12 -0.34 17.06
C HIS A 13 105.15 0.77 16.61
N PRO A 14 104.80 1.71 17.51
CA PRO A 14 103.55 2.45 17.45
C PRO A 14 103.77 3.92 17.10
N LEU A 15 103.66 4.31 15.82
CA LEU A 15 103.58 5.70 15.32
C LEU A 15 103.07 5.71 13.86
N ASP A 16 101.76 5.80 13.63
CA ASP A 16 101.22 6.05 12.28
C ASP A 16 100.46 7.38 12.20
N PRO A 17 100.95 8.34 11.40
CA PRO A 17 100.17 9.47 10.88
C PRO A 17 100.23 9.54 9.33
N PRO A 18 99.54 10.47 8.64
CA PRO A 18 98.14 10.36 8.20
C PRO A 18 97.99 10.66 6.67
N LYS A 19 96.76 10.62 6.09
CA LYS A 19 96.48 11.38 4.83
C LYS A 19 95.01 11.78 4.62
N ARG A 20 94.86 12.85 3.82
CA ARG A 20 93.95 14.02 3.87
C ARG A 20 92.80 14.02 2.82
N PRO A 21 91.86 15.01 2.86
CA PRO A 21 90.51 14.96 2.27
C PRO A 21 90.28 15.77 0.97
N GLN A 22 89.14 15.54 0.32
CA GLN A 22 88.42 16.40 -0.65
C GLN A 22 86.92 16.06 -0.51
N GLY A 23 85.90 16.92 -0.67
CA GLY A 23 85.77 18.31 -1.10
C GLY A 23 84.25 18.59 -1.25
N ARG A 24 83.85 19.83 -0.99
CA ARG A 24 82.48 20.39 -1.01
C ARG A 24 81.92 20.53 -2.44
N SER A 25 80.59 20.38 -2.62
CA SER A 25 79.82 21.08 -3.66
C SER A 25 78.36 21.27 -3.26
N GLU A 26 77.84 22.43 -3.64
CA GLU A 26 76.57 23.07 -3.29
C GLU A 26 75.42 22.59 -4.20
N THR A 27 74.17 22.53 -3.69
CA THR A 27 72.96 22.70 -4.52
C THR A 27 71.83 23.31 -3.68
N THR A 28 71.41 24.50 -4.06
CA THR A 28 70.31 25.31 -3.49
C THR A 28 68.98 24.97 -4.18
N GLY A 29 67.87 25.00 -3.42
CA GLY A 29 66.54 25.35 -3.95
C GLY A 29 65.54 24.22 -4.18
N SER A 30 64.59 24.05 -3.24
CA SER A 30 63.23 23.64 -3.60
C SER A 30 62.22 24.10 -2.54
N HIS A 31 61.31 24.94 -2.98
CA HIS A 31 60.23 25.54 -2.20
C HIS A 31 59.19 24.45 -1.90
N ARG A 32 58.98 24.10 -0.62
CA ARG A 32 57.73 23.45 -0.21
C ARG A 32 56.79 24.50 0.35
N ILE A 33 55.78 24.78 -0.47
CA ILE A 33 54.54 25.45 -0.11
C ILE A 33 54.07 24.85 1.22
N VAL A 34 54.09 25.66 2.29
CA VAL A 34 53.34 25.35 3.51
C VAL A 34 51.89 25.54 3.13
N ALA A 35 51.28 24.48 2.57
CA ALA A 35 49.86 24.45 2.32
C ALA A 35 49.18 24.53 3.69
N ALA A 36 48.61 25.71 3.98
CA ALA A 36 47.66 25.87 5.06
C ALA A 36 46.66 24.72 4.97
N LYS A 37 46.56 23.95 6.06
CA LYS A 37 45.67 22.80 6.19
C LYS A 37 44.26 23.24 5.76
N ALA A 38 43.80 22.77 4.60
CA ALA A 38 42.44 23.04 4.14
C ALA A 38 41.45 22.57 5.24
N PRO A 39 40.44 23.37 5.62
CA PRO A 39 39.45 22.90 6.57
C PRO A 39 38.74 21.70 5.97
N ARG A 40 38.87 20.53 6.60
CA ARG A 40 38.13 19.32 6.23
C ARG A 40 36.64 19.64 6.40
N ARG A 41 35.97 19.97 5.29
CA ARG A 41 34.52 20.15 5.21
C ARG A 41 33.89 18.81 5.62
N ARG A 42 33.49 18.69 6.89
CA ARG A 42 32.77 17.52 7.38
C ARG A 42 31.45 17.48 6.61
N ILE A 43 31.34 16.55 5.67
CA ILE A 43 30.09 16.25 4.98
C ILE A 43 29.08 15.91 6.07
N ALA A 44 28.03 16.73 6.18
CA ALA A 44 26.96 16.50 7.14
C ALA A 44 26.44 15.08 6.93
N LYS A 45 26.26 14.29 7.98
CA LYS A 45 25.76 12.91 7.91
C LYS A 45 24.25 12.83 7.67
N TRP A 46 23.57 13.98 7.72
CA TRP A 46 22.14 14.13 7.53
C TRP A 46 21.56 13.61 6.18
N PRO A 47 22.20 13.78 5.00
CA PRO A 47 21.67 13.26 3.75
C PRO A 47 21.66 11.73 3.70
N LEU A 48 22.59 11.05 4.40
CA LEU A 48 22.57 9.58 4.51
C LEU A 48 21.39 9.09 5.36
N ALA A 49 21.03 9.83 6.42
CA ALA A 49 19.87 9.51 7.24
C ALA A 49 18.56 9.73 6.47
N CYS A 50 18.44 10.83 5.73
CA CYS A 50 17.28 11.08 4.85
C CYS A 50 17.15 10.01 3.76
N LEU A 51 18.26 9.63 3.13
CA LEU A 51 18.26 8.57 2.11
C LEU A 51 17.79 7.23 2.69
N GLY A 52 18.28 6.87 3.88
CA GLY A 52 17.84 5.65 4.58
C GLY A 52 16.36 5.64 4.89
N LEU A 53 15.80 6.77 5.34
CA LEU A 53 14.36 6.92 5.60
C LEU A 53 13.55 6.76 4.31
N VAL A 54 13.96 7.42 3.22
CA VAL A 54 13.27 7.32 1.93
C VAL A 54 13.28 5.88 1.41
N ILE A 55 14.40 5.17 1.54
CA ILE A 55 14.50 3.75 1.16
C ILE A 55 13.56 2.89 2.01
N LEU A 56 13.50 3.09 3.33
CA LEU A 56 12.59 2.34 4.21
C LEU A 56 11.12 2.59 3.86
N VAL A 57 10.74 3.84 3.60
CA VAL A 57 9.38 4.18 3.16
C VAL A 57 9.08 3.56 1.81
N ALA A 58 10.00 3.65 0.84
CA ALA A 58 9.83 3.06 -0.48
C ALA A 58 9.65 1.54 -0.40
N VAL A 59 10.45 0.84 0.42
CA VAL A 59 10.33 -0.61 0.64
C VAL A 59 9.01 -0.94 1.34
N GLY A 60 8.56 -0.14 2.31
CA GLY A 60 7.26 -0.31 2.96
C GLY A 60 6.10 -0.16 1.98
N VAL A 61 6.13 0.87 1.14
CA VAL A 61 5.10 1.13 0.11
C VAL A 61 5.13 0.08 -1.00
N PHE A 62 6.31 -0.31 -1.50
CA PHE A 62 6.43 -1.37 -2.51
C PHE A 62 6.03 -2.74 -1.95
N GLY A 63 6.40 -3.04 -0.70
CA GLY A 63 6.00 -4.27 -0.02
C GLY A 63 4.49 -4.34 0.20
N TRP A 64 3.86 -3.22 0.57
CA TRP A 64 2.40 -3.12 0.71
C TRP A 64 1.68 -3.30 -0.63
N ASN A 65 2.08 -2.55 -1.67
CA ASN A 65 1.52 -2.70 -3.01
C ASN A 65 1.71 -4.12 -3.58
N TYR A 66 2.83 -4.78 -3.29
CA TYR A 66 3.07 -6.16 -3.70
C TYR A 66 2.16 -7.15 -2.95
N ALA A 67 1.98 -6.98 -1.64
CA ALA A 67 1.05 -7.80 -0.85
C ALA A 67 -0.41 -7.63 -1.34
N ASP A 68 -0.83 -6.39 -1.64
CA ASP A 68 -2.14 -6.10 -2.24
C ASP A 68 -2.28 -6.78 -3.61
N SER A 69 -1.23 -6.74 -4.46
CA SER A 69 -1.26 -7.38 -5.77
C SER A 69 -1.32 -8.91 -5.69
N VAL A 70 -0.65 -9.55 -4.73
CA VAL A 70 -0.67 -11.02 -4.56
C VAL A 70 -2.00 -11.50 -3.96
N LEU A 71 -2.62 -10.71 -3.10
CA LEU A 71 -3.97 -10.97 -2.61
C LEU A 71 -5.01 -10.82 -3.74
N ASN A 72 -4.91 -9.75 -4.55
CA ASN A 72 -5.77 -9.55 -5.73
C ASN A 72 -5.59 -10.64 -6.79
N ASN A 73 -4.34 -11.02 -7.12
CA ASN A 73 -4.05 -12.08 -8.10
C ASN A 73 -4.54 -13.46 -7.66
N ARG A 74 -4.61 -13.75 -6.35
CA ARG A 74 -5.16 -15.01 -5.84
C ARG A 74 -6.70 -15.00 -5.82
N ALA A 75 -7.33 -13.85 -5.58
CA ALA A 75 -8.77 -13.69 -5.75
C ALA A 75 -9.20 -13.87 -7.22
N GLU A 76 -8.37 -13.42 -8.18
CA GLU A 76 -8.57 -13.67 -9.61
C GLU A 76 -8.32 -15.14 -10.01
N ALA A 77 -7.31 -15.80 -9.43
CA ALA A 77 -6.99 -17.20 -9.75
C ALA A 77 -8.02 -18.21 -9.18
N GLN A 78 -8.71 -17.88 -8.08
CA GLN A 78 -9.78 -18.72 -7.51
C GLN A 78 -11.12 -18.54 -8.25
N ALA A 79 -11.32 -17.42 -8.95
CA ALA A 79 -12.44 -17.20 -9.86
C ALA A 79 -12.48 -18.17 -11.05
N ALA A 80 -11.40 -18.91 -11.31
CA ALA A 80 -11.31 -19.92 -12.37
C ALA A 80 -12.16 -21.19 -12.12
N THR A 81 -12.83 -21.32 -10.97
CA THR A 81 -13.73 -22.45 -10.66
C THR A 81 -15.22 -22.12 -10.85
N CYS A 82 -15.55 -20.90 -11.28
CA CYS A 82 -16.91 -20.51 -11.64
C CYS A 82 -17.25 -21.07 -13.03
N THR A 83 -17.89 -22.24 -13.11
CA THR A 83 -18.33 -22.83 -14.39
C THR A 83 -19.55 -22.12 -15.01
N GLY A 84 -20.05 -21.04 -14.39
CA GLY A 84 -21.21 -20.25 -14.84
C GLY A 84 -20.88 -18.78 -15.11
N THR A 85 -21.86 -18.02 -15.61
CA THR A 85 -21.73 -16.58 -15.85
C THR A 85 -21.42 -15.83 -14.55
N ARG A 86 -20.35 -15.04 -14.54
CA ARG A 86 -19.97 -14.20 -13.41
C ARG A 86 -20.94 -13.02 -13.29
N THR A 87 -21.56 -12.88 -12.13
CA THR A 87 -22.45 -11.76 -11.79
C THR A 87 -21.70 -10.82 -10.87
N THR A 88 -21.47 -9.59 -11.31
CA THR A 88 -20.88 -8.56 -10.45
C THR A 88 -22.00 -7.79 -9.75
N VAL A 89 -21.91 -7.69 -8.43
CA VAL A 89 -22.78 -6.89 -7.57
C VAL A 89 -21.97 -5.72 -7.05
N ARG A 90 -22.44 -4.52 -7.34
CA ARG A 90 -21.75 -3.29 -6.94
C ARG A 90 -22.46 -2.64 -5.77
N VAL A 91 -21.71 -2.42 -4.70
CA VAL A 91 -22.20 -1.84 -3.45
C VAL A 91 -21.46 -0.55 -3.17
N VAL A 92 -22.19 0.56 -3.11
CA VAL A 92 -21.59 1.85 -2.73
C VAL A 92 -21.80 2.07 -1.23
N VAL A 93 -20.77 2.51 -0.54
CA VAL A 93 -20.77 2.65 0.93
C VAL A 93 -20.21 4.00 1.36
N THR A 94 -20.71 4.52 2.48
CA THR A 94 -20.12 5.71 3.12
C THR A 94 -18.69 5.41 3.60
N PRO A 95 -17.76 6.39 3.57
CA PRO A 95 -16.37 6.18 3.99
C PRO A 95 -16.20 5.62 5.41
N GLN A 96 -17.14 5.89 6.32
CA GLN A 96 -17.04 5.47 7.73
C GLN A 96 -17.16 3.96 7.94
N ILE A 97 -17.83 3.24 7.04
CA ILE A 97 -18.02 1.78 7.10
C ILE A 97 -17.31 1.04 5.95
N ALA A 98 -16.57 1.77 5.11
CA ALA A 98 -15.95 1.20 3.92
C ALA A 98 -15.00 0.05 4.25
N GLN A 99 -14.04 0.27 5.15
CA GLN A 99 -13.03 -0.74 5.51
C GLN A 99 -13.63 -2.07 6.01
N PRO A 100 -14.56 -2.08 6.98
CA PRO A 100 -15.13 -3.35 7.44
C PRO A 100 -16.02 -4.04 6.38
N VAL A 101 -16.73 -3.27 5.54
CA VAL A 101 -17.55 -3.87 4.44
C VAL A 101 -16.66 -4.42 3.33
N ASP A 102 -15.58 -3.73 2.99
CA ASP A 102 -14.59 -4.19 2.01
C ASP A 102 -13.90 -5.48 2.49
N THR A 103 -13.56 -5.55 3.79
CA THR A 103 -13.04 -6.79 4.40
C THR A 103 -14.04 -7.95 4.28
N ALA A 104 -15.34 -7.68 4.47
CA ALA A 104 -16.38 -8.67 4.28
C ALA A 104 -16.51 -9.09 2.81
N ALA A 105 -16.48 -8.15 1.87
CA ALA A 105 -16.52 -8.42 0.44
C ALA A 105 -15.30 -9.24 -0.01
N ALA A 106 -14.10 -8.95 0.49
CA ALA A 106 -12.90 -9.73 0.22
C ALA A 106 -13.03 -11.18 0.69
N ARG A 107 -13.58 -11.39 1.90
CA ARG A 107 -13.86 -12.75 2.42
C ARG A 107 -14.88 -13.48 1.56
N TRP A 108 -15.98 -12.82 1.22
CA TRP A 108 -17.00 -13.34 0.29
C TRP A 108 -16.37 -13.76 -1.05
N ASN A 109 -15.55 -12.89 -1.63
CA ASN A 109 -14.92 -13.12 -2.92
C ASN A 109 -13.85 -14.24 -2.88
N SER A 110 -13.28 -14.52 -1.70
CA SER A 110 -12.31 -15.61 -1.50
C SER A 110 -12.95 -16.97 -1.20
N ASP A 111 -14.13 -16.97 -0.57
CA ASP A 111 -14.86 -18.19 -0.19
C ASP A 111 -15.83 -18.60 -1.30
N LEU A 112 -15.27 -18.95 -2.47
CA LEU A 112 -16.03 -19.43 -3.63
C LEU A 112 -16.57 -20.86 -3.43
N THR A 113 -16.30 -21.46 -2.28
CA THR A 113 -16.69 -22.82 -1.92
C THR A 113 -18.09 -22.86 -1.31
N GLN A 114 -19.08 -22.93 -2.21
CA GLN A 114 -20.20 -23.86 -2.02
C GLN A 114 -21.23 -23.49 -0.93
N SER A 115 -21.80 -22.27 -0.94
CA SER A 115 -23.14 -22.03 -0.34
C SER A 115 -23.76 -20.66 -0.65
N HIS A 116 -22.97 -19.67 -1.12
CA HIS A 116 -23.44 -18.27 -1.18
C HIS A 116 -23.63 -17.68 -2.59
N GLY A 117 -23.45 -18.47 -3.66
CA GLY A 117 -23.65 -18.03 -5.04
C GLY A 117 -22.35 -18.16 -5.83
N ALA A 118 -22.19 -19.32 -6.47
CA ALA A 118 -20.93 -19.82 -7.06
C ALA A 118 -20.26 -18.92 -8.12
N CYS A 119 -20.84 -17.77 -8.48
CA CYS A 119 -20.31 -16.86 -9.50
C CYS A 119 -20.55 -15.37 -9.18
N VAL A 120 -20.81 -15.00 -7.92
CA VAL A 120 -21.06 -13.60 -7.54
C VAL A 120 -19.76 -12.93 -7.09
N HIS A 121 -19.38 -11.85 -7.76
CA HIS A 121 -18.31 -10.96 -7.31
C HIS A 121 -18.89 -9.69 -6.71
N VAL A 122 -18.49 -9.35 -5.49
CA VAL A 122 -18.92 -8.11 -4.85
C VAL A 122 -17.83 -7.06 -4.99
N ASP A 123 -18.17 -5.94 -5.62
CA ASP A 123 -17.32 -4.76 -5.75
C ASP A 123 -17.84 -3.66 -4.81
N VAL A 124 -16.96 -3.12 -3.97
CA VAL A 124 -17.30 -2.14 -2.94
C VAL A 124 -16.63 -0.81 -3.26
N GLU A 125 -17.43 0.23 -3.46
CA GLU A 125 -16.94 1.57 -3.70
C GLU A 125 -17.28 2.51 -2.54
N SER A 126 -16.30 3.29 -2.09
CA SER A 126 -16.54 4.31 -1.08
C SER A 126 -16.90 5.66 -1.71
N LYS A 127 -18.07 6.21 -1.37
CA LYS A 127 -18.54 7.54 -1.79
C LYS A 127 -19.32 8.24 -0.66
N PRO A 128 -19.21 9.57 -0.51
CA PRO A 128 -20.05 10.30 0.44
C PRO A 128 -21.54 10.14 0.13
N SER A 129 -22.38 9.90 1.15
CA SER A 129 -23.82 9.67 0.95
C SER A 129 -24.54 10.84 0.26
N ALA A 130 -24.06 12.07 0.45
CA ALA A 130 -24.58 13.24 -0.24
C ALA A 130 -24.38 13.14 -1.76
N ASP A 131 -23.20 12.72 -2.21
CA ASP A 131 -22.87 12.56 -3.63
C ASP A 131 -23.68 11.44 -4.25
N VAL A 132 -23.82 10.32 -3.53
CA VAL A 132 -24.67 9.20 -3.95
C VAL A 132 -26.13 9.61 -4.06
N LEU A 133 -26.68 10.31 -3.07
CA LEU A 133 -28.06 10.81 -3.14
C LEU A 133 -28.24 11.77 -4.32
N ASN A 134 -27.30 12.70 -4.53
CA ASN A 134 -27.36 13.66 -5.64
C ASN A 134 -27.36 12.96 -7.00
N ALA A 135 -26.50 11.95 -7.17
CA ALA A 135 -26.46 11.12 -8.37
C ALA A 135 -27.76 10.32 -8.57
N LEU A 136 -28.23 9.60 -7.54
CA LEU A 136 -29.45 8.78 -7.62
C LEU A 136 -30.72 9.60 -7.83
N THR A 137 -30.77 10.84 -7.34
CA THR A 137 -31.89 11.77 -7.55
C THR A 137 -31.80 12.56 -8.86
N GLY A 138 -30.72 12.39 -9.63
CA GLY A 138 -30.51 13.06 -10.91
C GLY A 138 -30.06 14.52 -10.80
N LYS A 139 -29.59 14.96 -9.63
CA LYS A 139 -28.96 16.29 -9.45
C LYS A 139 -27.54 16.32 -10.01
N THR A 140 -26.91 15.16 -10.12
CA THR A 140 -25.57 14.96 -10.70
C THR A 140 -25.60 13.70 -11.57
N ASP A 141 -24.65 13.58 -12.50
CA ASP A 141 -24.52 12.39 -13.33
C ASP A 141 -24.22 11.15 -12.46
N VAL A 142 -24.94 10.06 -12.71
CA VAL A 142 -24.75 8.78 -12.02
C VAL A 142 -23.37 8.17 -12.30
N ALA A 143 -22.72 8.53 -13.41
CA ALA A 143 -21.34 8.14 -13.70
C ALA A 143 -20.32 8.62 -12.64
N THR A 144 -20.62 9.69 -11.90
CA THR A 144 -19.74 10.20 -10.82
C THR A 144 -19.58 9.22 -9.66
N ILE A 145 -20.55 8.33 -9.48
CA ILE A 145 -20.54 7.24 -8.49
C ILE A 145 -20.36 5.86 -9.15
N GLY A 146 -19.79 5.80 -10.36
CA GLY A 146 -19.52 4.54 -11.06
C GLY A 146 -20.74 3.93 -11.77
N GLY A 147 -21.79 4.73 -12.01
CA GLY A 147 -23.08 4.25 -12.55
C GLY A 147 -24.07 3.96 -11.43
N LEU A 148 -25.16 3.26 -11.73
CA LEU A 148 -26.15 2.88 -10.71
C LEU A 148 -25.69 1.65 -9.92
N PRO A 149 -25.57 1.71 -8.58
CA PRO A 149 -25.17 0.55 -7.79
C PRO A 149 -26.34 -0.40 -7.52
N ASP A 150 -26.04 -1.66 -7.25
CA ASP A 150 -27.04 -2.67 -6.85
C ASP A 150 -27.41 -2.54 -5.36
N GLY A 151 -26.48 -2.08 -4.55
CA GLY A 151 -26.67 -1.83 -3.12
C GLY A 151 -26.07 -0.50 -2.67
N TRP A 152 -26.67 0.11 -1.66
CA TRP A 152 -26.15 1.31 -1.04
C TRP A 152 -26.21 1.24 0.49
N ILE A 153 -25.11 1.61 1.15
CA ILE A 153 -24.99 1.71 2.61
C ILE A 153 -24.56 3.14 2.98
N PRO A 154 -25.50 4.06 3.23
CA PRO A 154 -25.17 5.39 3.76
C PRO A 154 -24.82 5.35 5.25
N GLU A 155 -24.34 6.47 5.79
CA GLU A 155 -24.13 6.61 7.25
C GLU A 155 -25.43 6.64 8.05
N SER A 156 -26.56 6.99 7.42
CA SER A 156 -27.83 7.07 8.14
C SER A 156 -29.07 6.74 7.31
N SER A 157 -30.09 6.23 7.99
CA SER A 157 -31.45 6.02 7.47
C SER A 157 -32.09 7.29 6.91
N TYR A 158 -31.68 8.47 7.37
CA TYR A 158 -32.08 9.76 6.79
C TYR A 158 -31.87 9.81 5.27
N TRP A 159 -30.71 9.36 4.78
CA TRP A 159 -30.39 9.39 3.35
C TRP A 159 -31.31 8.50 2.52
N ILE A 160 -31.68 7.34 3.07
CA ILE A 160 -32.62 6.43 2.42
C ILE A 160 -34.01 7.06 2.39
N THR A 161 -34.46 7.69 3.48
CA THR A 161 -35.73 8.41 3.49
C THR A 161 -35.77 9.52 2.42
N GLN A 162 -34.69 10.28 2.25
CA GLN A 162 -34.60 11.28 1.19
C GLN A 162 -34.69 10.65 -0.21
N LEU A 163 -34.00 9.53 -0.44
CA LEU A 163 -34.07 8.79 -1.71
C LEU A 163 -35.47 8.24 -1.97
N THR A 164 -36.10 7.60 -0.98
CA THR A 164 -37.46 7.05 -1.09
C THR A 164 -38.48 8.14 -1.40
N ASN A 165 -38.35 9.33 -0.79
CA ASN A 165 -39.25 10.45 -1.07
C ASN A 165 -39.07 11.01 -2.48
N ALA A 166 -37.83 11.05 -2.99
CA ALA A 166 -37.53 11.63 -4.30
C ALA A 166 -37.71 10.64 -5.47
N LYS A 167 -37.35 9.37 -5.27
CA LYS A 167 -37.26 8.31 -6.28
C LYS A 167 -37.64 6.94 -5.68
N PRO A 168 -38.90 6.72 -5.24
CA PRO A 168 -39.30 5.46 -4.60
C PRO A 168 -39.12 4.24 -5.52
N ALA A 169 -39.23 4.43 -6.84
CA ALA A 169 -39.05 3.38 -7.84
C ALA A 169 -37.61 2.81 -7.92
N LEU A 170 -36.63 3.47 -7.29
CA LEU A 170 -35.26 2.94 -7.19
C LEU A 170 -35.07 1.94 -6.06
N ILE A 171 -36.01 1.84 -5.12
CA ILE A 171 -35.90 0.95 -3.97
C ILE A 171 -36.35 -0.45 -4.37
N GLY A 172 -35.40 -1.35 -4.57
CA GLY A 172 -35.66 -2.75 -4.93
C GLY A 172 -35.92 -3.65 -3.72
N ALA A 173 -35.33 -3.31 -2.58
CA ALA A 173 -35.55 -4.03 -1.32
C ALA A 173 -35.61 -3.05 -0.15
N PRO A 174 -36.46 -3.29 0.86
CA PRO A 174 -36.58 -2.40 2.01
C PRO A 174 -35.23 -2.30 2.76
N PRO A 175 -34.90 -1.13 3.32
CA PRO A 175 -33.66 -0.93 4.04
C PRO A 175 -33.58 -1.83 5.28
N MET A 176 -32.39 -2.35 5.56
CA MET A 176 -32.10 -3.15 6.75
C MET A 176 -30.80 -2.67 7.37
N SER A 177 -30.82 -2.36 8.67
CA SER A 177 -29.58 -2.02 9.37
C SER A 177 -28.63 -3.21 9.42
N ILE A 178 -27.38 -2.98 9.03
CA ILE A 178 -26.28 -3.96 9.14
C ILE A 178 -25.38 -3.66 10.36
N GLY A 179 -25.56 -2.50 10.98
CA GLY A 179 -24.89 -2.12 12.21
C GLY A 179 -25.14 -0.65 12.55
N SER A 180 -24.77 -0.25 13.77
CA SER A 180 -24.90 1.12 14.25
C SER A 180 -23.67 1.56 15.03
N GLY A 181 -23.24 2.80 14.86
CA GLY A 181 -22.15 3.40 15.61
C GLY A 181 -22.41 4.89 15.71
N LYS A 182 -22.62 5.42 16.92
CA LYS A 182 -23.07 6.82 17.12
C LYS A 182 -22.17 7.80 16.33
N PRO A 183 -22.73 8.67 15.47
CA PRO A 183 -24.16 8.97 15.25
C PRO A 183 -24.85 8.21 14.08
N ALA A 184 -24.20 7.20 13.49
CA ALA A 184 -24.64 6.45 12.30
C ALA A 184 -25.41 5.14 12.62
N ASP A 185 -26.31 4.72 11.72
CA ASP A 185 -27.13 3.49 11.82
C ASP A 185 -27.04 2.55 10.58
N TYR A 186 -26.11 2.85 9.67
CA TYR A 186 -25.68 2.07 8.51
C TYR A 186 -26.72 1.09 7.94
N PRO A 187 -27.80 1.60 7.32
CA PRO A 187 -28.78 0.75 6.65
C PRO A 187 -28.30 0.34 5.27
N PHE A 188 -28.48 -0.93 4.93
CA PHE A 188 -28.31 -1.44 3.57
C PHE A 188 -29.65 -1.40 2.83
N VAL A 189 -29.69 -0.70 1.69
CA VAL A 189 -30.80 -0.74 0.73
C VAL A 189 -30.37 -1.36 -0.59
N GLY A 190 -31.20 -2.26 -1.12
CA GLY A 190 -31.04 -2.79 -2.48
C GLY A 190 -31.70 -1.84 -3.48
N LEU A 191 -31.00 -1.52 -4.56
CA LEU A 191 -31.45 -0.59 -5.58
C LEU A 191 -31.78 -1.32 -6.89
N VAL A 192 -32.71 -0.77 -7.67
CA VAL A 192 -33.11 -1.32 -8.97
C VAL A 192 -33.10 -0.24 -10.05
N GLY A 193 -32.63 -0.61 -11.24
CA GLY A 193 -32.09 0.36 -12.20
C GLY A 193 -32.89 0.79 -13.40
N SER A 194 -34.13 0.34 -13.52
CA SER A 194 -34.95 0.66 -14.69
C SER A 194 -35.21 2.17 -14.88
N SER A 195 -35.04 3.02 -13.86
CA SER A 195 -35.39 4.45 -13.91
C SER A 195 -34.22 5.44 -14.08
N LEU A 196 -32.96 4.98 -14.11
CA LEU A 196 -31.77 5.84 -14.26
C LEU A 196 -30.99 5.60 -15.58
N GLY A 197 -31.60 4.94 -16.56
CA GLY A 197 -30.98 4.68 -17.86
C GLY A 197 -29.86 3.64 -17.86
N GLY A 198 -29.63 2.96 -16.73
CA GLY A 198 -28.80 1.76 -16.66
C GLY A 198 -29.55 0.50 -17.12
N PRO A 199 -28.83 -0.61 -17.39
CA PRO A 199 -29.49 -1.89 -17.64
C PRO A 199 -30.39 -2.26 -16.46
N ALA A 200 -31.54 -2.88 -16.75
CA ALA A 200 -32.41 -3.38 -15.70
C ALA A 200 -31.64 -4.39 -14.83
N THR A 201 -31.72 -4.22 -13.51
CA THR A 201 -31.09 -5.14 -12.56
C THR A 201 -31.72 -6.51 -12.73
N ASP A 202 -30.93 -7.52 -13.10
CA ASP A 202 -31.40 -8.89 -13.29
C ASP A 202 -31.87 -9.48 -11.94
N GLU A 203 -32.82 -10.41 -11.96
CA GLU A 203 -33.28 -11.15 -10.78
C GLU A 203 -32.09 -11.80 -10.06
N ASN A 204 -31.11 -12.30 -10.82
CA ASN A 204 -29.88 -12.86 -10.28
C ASN A 204 -29.04 -11.82 -9.50
N GLN A 205 -28.95 -10.59 -9.99
CA GLN A 205 -28.24 -9.50 -9.29
C GLN A 205 -28.97 -9.11 -8.00
N GLN A 206 -30.30 -8.97 -8.06
CA GLN A 206 -31.09 -8.64 -6.86
C GLN A 206 -30.96 -9.70 -5.78
N ARG A 207 -31.07 -10.98 -6.16
CA ARG A 207 -30.88 -12.12 -5.25
C ARG A 207 -29.47 -12.14 -4.66
N ALA A 208 -28.46 -11.88 -5.49
CA ALA A 208 -27.06 -11.81 -5.05
C ALA A 208 -26.84 -10.66 -4.04
N THR A 209 -27.34 -9.46 -4.33
CA THR A 209 -27.30 -8.31 -3.41
C THR A 209 -27.97 -8.62 -2.06
N GLN A 210 -29.13 -9.28 -2.08
CA GLN A 210 -29.82 -9.69 -0.85
C GLN A 210 -29.03 -10.73 -0.06
N THR A 211 -28.38 -11.68 -0.74
CA THR A 211 -27.55 -12.70 -0.11
C THR A 211 -26.30 -12.07 0.52
N PHE A 212 -25.65 -11.14 -0.17
CA PHE A 212 -24.53 -10.37 0.39
C PHE A 212 -24.96 -9.54 1.61
N ARG A 213 -26.13 -8.89 1.55
CA ARG A 213 -26.68 -8.19 2.72
C ARG A 213 -26.87 -9.11 3.92
N ALA A 214 -27.34 -10.34 3.72
CA ALA A 214 -27.45 -11.33 4.78
C ALA A 214 -26.08 -11.75 5.32
N TYR A 215 -25.09 -11.91 4.42
CA TYR A 215 -23.71 -12.24 4.77
C TYR A 215 -23.04 -11.20 5.66
N LEU A 216 -23.30 -9.90 5.44
CA LEU A 216 -22.81 -8.83 6.31
C LEU A 216 -23.27 -8.95 7.77
N LYS A 217 -24.33 -9.74 8.03
CA LYS A 217 -24.86 -9.99 9.37
C LYS A 217 -24.34 -11.29 10.00
N GLU A 218 -23.45 -12.01 9.33
CA GLU A 218 -22.86 -13.22 9.89
C GLU A 218 -21.88 -12.89 11.03
N PRO A 219 -21.67 -13.80 12.00
CA PRO A 219 -20.85 -13.53 13.18
C PRO A 219 -19.43 -13.06 12.87
N ALA A 220 -18.83 -13.58 11.79
CA ALA A 220 -17.48 -13.21 11.37
C ALA A 220 -17.38 -11.75 10.89
N GLN A 221 -18.44 -11.23 10.25
CA GLN A 221 -18.51 -9.86 9.77
C GLN A 221 -18.90 -8.90 10.89
N LEU A 222 -19.87 -9.31 11.73
CA LEU A 222 -20.24 -8.55 12.93
C LEU A 222 -19.06 -8.37 13.89
N ALA A 223 -18.17 -9.36 14.01
CA ALA A 223 -16.94 -9.22 14.77
C ALA A 223 -15.98 -8.16 14.18
N ALA A 224 -15.85 -8.10 12.84
CA ALA A 224 -15.07 -7.07 12.17
C ALA A 224 -15.69 -5.68 12.33
N PHE A 225 -17.03 -5.60 12.27
CA PHE A 225 -17.78 -4.36 12.50
C PHE A 225 -17.58 -3.87 13.93
N ALA A 226 -17.67 -4.77 14.91
CA ALA A 226 -17.44 -4.47 16.32
C ALA A 226 -16.00 -3.97 16.57
N ALA A 227 -15.00 -4.56 15.92
CA ALA A 227 -13.62 -4.11 15.97
C ALA A 227 -13.45 -2.68 15.40
N ALA A 228 -14.30 -2.28 14.46
CA ALA A 228 -14.38 -0.92 13.92
C ALA A 228 -15.28 0.03 14.75
N GLY A 229 -15.78 -0.39 15.91
CA GLY A 229 -16.65 0.41 16.78
C GLY A 229 -18.13 0.43 16.34
N ILE A 230 -18.51 -0.42 15.40
CA ILE A 230 -19.87 -0.56 14.87
C ILE A 230 -20.54 -1.75 15.55
N ARG A 231 -21.66 -1.51 16.21
CA ARG A 231 -22.45 -2.52 16.91
C ARG A 231 -23.38 -3.22 15.94
N ALA A 232 -23.61 -4.51 16.14
CA ALA A 232 -24.63 -5.23 15.39
C ALA A 232 -26.00 -4.58 15.59
N ALA A 233 -26.81 -4.62 14.54
CA ALA A 233 -28.20 -4.16 14.54
C ALA A 233 -29.17 -5.21 15.09
#